data_AF-A0A382V5W9-F1
#
_entry.id   AF-A0A382V5W9-F1
#
_cell.length_a   1.000
_cell.length_b   1.000
_cell.length_c   1.000
_cell.angle_alpha   90.00
_cell.angle_beta   90.00
_cell.angle_gamma   90.00
#
_symmetry.space_group_name_H-M   'P 1'
#
loop_
_entity.id
_entity.type
_entity.pdbx_description
1 polymer ?
#
loop_
_entity_poly.entity_id
_entity_poly.type
_entity_poly.pdbx_seq_one_letter_code
_entity_poly.pdbx_strand_id
1 'polypeptide(L)'
;RKAEFRRAFAASSVHDTFNLITVSLLYPLEYYFHILEHAATWMGRVFVDVTGITKPENYLKKITTPTIEGLADLLGKDPRLVLLVSVVITFFMLWGIVKLLQSLVLKKLESFFDTYIFRNLAMSFTVGLILTVMVQSSSITTSLIVPLAGAGVLRLQQIFPFTIGSNIGTTITGLLAALAVAGQPGIDPKLVLAGSTVAFAHFLFNASGAVIFLPFRRIREIPVHVAEWLAEVCLKNRIIPIVFIVLVFYLIPLVFTWSSIAKVFGNE
;
A
#
# COMPACT_ATOMS: atom_id res chain seq x y z
N ARG A 1 15.97 -0.59 26.50
CA ARG A 1 16.88 -0.07 25.44
C ARG A 1 17.30 -1.12 24.40
N LYS A 2 18.27 -2.04 24.61
CA LYS A 2 18.67 -2.99 23.52
C LYS A 2 17.57 -3.98 23.09
N ALA A 3 16.93 -4.66 24.05
CA ALA A 3 15.84 -5.60 23.75
C ALA A 3 14.59 -4.93 23.16
N GLU A 4 14.27 -3.74 23.65
CA GLU A 4 13.22 -2.85 23.15
C GLU A 4 13.49 -2.43 21.70
N PHE A 5 14.70 -1.95 21.40
CA PHE A 5 15.11 -1.64 20.03
C PHE A 5 15.01 -2.88 19.13
N ARG A 6 15.46 -4.06 19.60
CA ARG A 6 15.34 -5.32 18.84
C ARG A 6 13.90 -5.59 18.42
N ARG A 7 12.97 -5.53 19.38
CA ARG A 7 11.55 -5.81 19.12
C ARG A 7 10.92 -4.75 18.21
N ALA A 8 11.21 -3.47 18.46
CA ALA A 8 10.73 -2.38 17.63
C ALA A 8 11.23 -2.50 16.18
N PHE A 9 12.53 -2.79 16.00
CA PHE A 9 13.13 -2.96 14.68
C PHE A 9 12.59 -4.21 13.95
N ALA A 10 12.44 -5.34 14.65
CA ALA A 10 11.85 -6.53 14.07
C ALA A 10 10.40 -6.27 13.64
N ALA A 11 9.62 -5.58 14.46
CA ALA A 11 8.26 -5.17 14.13
C ALA A 11 8.19 -4.20 12.94
N SER A 12 9.14 -3.26 12.82
CA SER A 12 9.18 -2.32 11.71
C SER A 12 9.64 -2.97 10.40
N SER A 13 10.46 -4.01 10.47
CA SER A 13 11.05 -4.67 9.29
C SER A 13 10.29 -5.91 8.81
N VAL A 14 9.35 -6.44 9.60
CA VAL A 14 8.64 -7.67 9.24
C VAL A 14 7.82 -7.57 7.96
N HIS A 15 7.35 -6.36 7.62
CA HIS A 15 6.67 -6.08 6.35
C HIS A 15 7.62 -6.19 5.15
N ASP A 16 8.87 -5.79 5.33
CA ASP A 16 9.91 -5.80 4.30
C ASP A 16 10.42 -7.22 4.10
N THR A 17 10.65 -7.96 5.20
CA THR A 17 11.05 -9.36 5.10
C THR A 17 9.97 -10.19 4.42
N PHE A 18 8.69 -9.96 4.74
CA PHE A 18 7.57 -10.58 4.02
C PHE A 18 7.60 -10.25 2.53
N ASN A 19 7.69 -8.97 2.17
CA ASN A 19 7.67 -8.54 0.78
C ASN A 19 8.87 -9.10 0.01
N LEU A 20 10.07 -9.07 0.57
CA LEU A 20 11.29 -9.57 -0.07
C LEU A 20 11.27 -11.07 -0.31
N ILE A 21 10.79 -11.85 0.67
CA ILE A 21 10.64 -13.30 0.50
C ILE A 21 9.55 -13.57 -0.55
N THR A 22 8.45 -12.82 -0.52
CA THR A 22 7.37 -12.96 -1.51
C THR A 22 7.86 -12.63 -2.92
N VAL A 23 8.63 -11.54 -3.12
CA VAL A 23 9.28 -11.23 -4.40
C VAL A 23 10.22 -12.37 -4.81
N SER A 24 11.06 -12.86 -3.90
CA SER A 24 12.02 -13.93 -4.21
C SER A 24 11.33 -15.22 -4.68
N LEU A 25 10.10 -15.48 -4.22
CA LEU A 25 9.30 -16.64 -4.64
C LEU A 25 8.50 -16.38 -5.91
N LEU A 26 7.80 -15.24 -5.98
CA LEU A 26 6.87 -14.94 -7.07
C LEU A 26 7.55 -14.38 -8.30
N TYR A 27 8.64 -13.62 -8.18
CA TYR A 27 9.29 -12.98 -9.31
C TYR A 27 9.85 -13.98 -10.33
N PRO A 28 10.54 -15.08 -9.95
CA PRO A 28 10.96 -16.08 -10.93
C PRO A 28 9.77 -16.70 -11.64
N LEU A 29 8.69 -17.01 -10.92
CA LEU A 29 7.46 -17.56 -11.53
C LEU A 29 6.83 -16.55 -12.48
N GLU A 30 6.79 -15.28 -12.10
CA GLU A 30 6.30 -14.21 -12.95
C GLU A 30 7.14 -14.03 -14.21
N TYR A 31 8.47 -14.07 -14.08
CA TYR A 31 9.40 -13.93 -15.19
C TYR A 31 9.24 -15.03 -16.25
N TYR A 32 8.92 -16.26 -15.86
CA TYR A 32 8.75 -17.38 -16.79
C TYR A 32 7.30 -17.58 -17.27
N PHE A 33 6.31 -17.29 -16.43
CA PHE A 33 4.91 -17.67 -16.68
C PHE A 33 3.95 -16.49 -16.79
N HIS A 34 4.35 -15.28 -16.39
CA HIS A 34 3.54 -14.06 -16.44
C HIS A 34 2.16 -14.21 -15.76
N ILE A 35 2.09 -14.97 -14.65
CA ILE A 35 0.81 -15.37 -14.03
C ILE A 35 0.10 -14.14 -13.44
N LEU A 36 0.84 -13.29 -12.73
CA LEU A 36 0.31 -12.07 -12.13
C LEU A 36 -0.02 -11.04 -13.21
N GLU A 37 0.82 -10.87 -14.23
CA GLU A 37 0.54 -9.97 -15.37
C GLU A 37 -0.74 -10.37 -16.10
N HIS A 38 -0.89 -11.64 -16.47
CA HIS A 38 -2.09 -12.12 -17.16
C HIS A 38 -3.35 -11.95 -16.31
N ALA A 39 -3.29 -12.33 -15.03
CA ALA A 39 -4.41 -12.18 -14.10
C ALA A 39 -4.76 -10.71 -13.86
N ALA A 40 -3.76 -9.86 -13.64
CA ALA A 40 -3.96 -8.43 -13.44
C ALA A 40 -4.53 -7.74 -14.67
N THR A 41 -4.06 -8.09 -15.87
CA THR A 41 -4.56 -7.55 -17.14
C THR A 41 -5.99 -8.00 -17.40
N TRP A 42 -6.33 -9.25 -17.03
CA TRP A 42 -7.70 -9.74 -17.11
C TRP A 42 -8.62 -8.97 -16.13
N MET A 43 -8.21 -8.83 -14.87
CA MET A 43 -8.97 -8.05 -13.88
C MET A 43 -9.11 -6.57 -14.28
N GLY A 44 -8.05 -5.98 -14.84
CA GLY A 44 -8.05 -4.61 -15.34
C GLY A 44 -9.04 -4.40 -16.49
N ARG A 45 -9.13 -5.35 -17.43
CA ARG A 45 -10.14 -5.32 -18.50
C ARG A 45 -11.55 -5.38 -17.95
N VAL A 46 -11.84 -6.36 -17.09
CA VAL A 46 -13.15 -6.48 -16.42
C VAL A 46 -13.50 -5.19 -15.66
N PHE A 47 -12.52 -4.59 -14.98
CA PHE A 47 -12.71 -3.34 -14.26
C PHE A 47 -13.07 -2.17 -15.18
N VAL A 48 -12.36 -1.99 -16.29
CA VAL A 48 -12.66 -0.97 -17.30
C VAL A 48 -14.06 -1.16 -17.90
N ASP A 49 -14.44 -2.41 -18.18
CA ASP A 49 -15.76 -2.74 -18.74
C ASP A 49 -16.89 -2.46 -17.73
N VAL A 50 -16.71 -2.83 -16.47
CA VAL A 50 -17.71 -2.66 -15.39
C VAL A 50 -17.85 -1.20 -14.98
N THR A 51 -16.75 -0.46 -14.89
CA THR A 51 -16.77 0.98 -14.53
C THR A 51 -17.45 1.84 -15.59
N GLY A 52 -17.70 1.30 -16.78
CA GLY A 52 -18.50 1.97 -17.79
C GLY A 52 -17.79 3.18 -18.35
N ILE A 53 -16.46 3.15 -18.48
CA ILE A 53 -15.70 4.16 -19.23
C ILE A 53 -16.15 4.18 -20.70
N THR A 54 -16.66 3.04 -21.18
CA THR A 54 -17.35 2.90 -22.46
C THR A 54 -18.81 3.40 -22.44
N LYS A 55 -19.36 3.76 -21.27
CA LYS A 55 -20.72 4.27 -21.11
C LYS A 55 -20.72 5.80 -20.99
N PRO A 56 -21.61 6.52 -21.72
CA PRO A 56 -21.59 7.98 -21.76
C PRO A 56 -21.93 8.69 -20.44
N GLU A 57 -22.47 7.99 -19.44
CA GLU A 57 -23.04 8.60 -18.22
C GLU A 57 -22.12 8.48 -17.02
N ASN A 58 -21.31 9.51 -16.81
CA ASN A 58 -20.46 9.65 -15.64
C ASN A 58 -21.25 10.21 -14.44
N TYR A 59 -21.74 9.33 -13.58
CA TYR A 59 -22.50 9.71 -12.37
C TYR A 59 -21.70 10.61 -11.41
N LEU A 60 -20.37 10.41 -11.31
CA LEU A 60 -19.51 11.27 -10.50
C LEU A 60 -19.55 12.70 -11.04
N LYS A 61 -19.38 12.87 -12.36
CA LYS A 61 -19.47 14.18 -13.01
C LYS A 61 -20.83 14.83 -12.76
N LYS A 62 -21.93 14.10 -12.88
CA LYS A 62 -23.27 14.65 -12.62
C LYS A 62 -23.41 15.23 -11.20
N ILE A 63 -22.77 14.61 -10.21
CA ILE A 63 -22.79 15.06 -8.81
C ILE A 63 -21.79 16.22 -8.58
N THR A 64 -20.62 16.19 -9.23
CA THR A 64 -19.54 17.18 -8.98
C THR A 64 -19.62 18.43 -9.85
N THR A 65 -20.24 18.38 -11.04
CA THR A 65 -20.31 19.50 -11.99
C THR A 65 -20.86 20.79 -11.37
N PRO A 66 -21.98 20.78 -10.60
CA PRO A 66 -22.51 22.01 -10.02
C PRO A 66 -21.50 22.72 -9.09
N THR A 67 -20.72 21.95 -8.34
CA THR A 67 -19.69 22.48 -7.44
C THR A 67 -18.49 23.02 -8.23
N ILE A 68 -18.07 22.32 -9.28
CA ILE A 68 -16.95 22.75 -10.14
C ILE A 68 -17.31 24.05 -10.87
N GLU A 69 -18.48 24.11 -11.48
CA GLU A 69 -18.96 25.29 -12.20
C GLU A 69 -19.18 26.47 -11.26
N GLY A 70 -19.79 26.27 -10.09
CA GLY A 70 -19.93 27.31 -9.08
C GLY A 70 -18.59 27.87 -8.59
N LEU A 71 -17.58 27.01 -8.40
CA LEU A 71 -16.24 27.44 -8.03
C LEU A 71 -15.54 28.20 -9.17
N ALA A 72 -15.70 27.74 -10.42
CA ALA A 72 -15.15 28.41 -11.59
C ALA A 72 -15.79 29.79 -11.81
N ASP A 73 -17.11 29.91 -11.60
CA ASP A 73 -17.84 31.18 -11.68
C ASP A 73 -17.35 32.18 -10.63
N LEU A 74 -17.16 31.74 -9.37
CA LEU A 74 -16.63 32.57 -8.28
C LEU A 74 -15.22 33.11 -8.56
N LEU A 75 -14.41 32.35 -9.30
CA LEU A 75 -13.03 32.71 -9.67
C LEU A 75 -12.94 33.44 -11.02
N GLY A 76 -14.08 33.86 -11.59
CA GLY A 76 -14.13 34.59 -12.86
C GLY A 76 -13.70 33.76 -14.07
N LYS A 77 -13.71 32.43 -13.95
CA LYS A 77 -13.28 31.46 -14.99
C LYS A 77 -11.85 31.63 -15.49
N ASP A 78 -10.99 32.35 -14.77
CA ASP A 78 -9.56 32.41 -15.11
C ASP A 78 -8.93 31.02 -14.87
N PRO A 79 -8.43 30.34 -15.92
CA PRO A 79 -7.87 28.99 -15.79
C PRO A 79 -6.72 28.89 -14.78
N ARG A 80 -5.90 29.94 -14.64
CA ARG A 80 -4.75 29.94 -13.74
C ARG A 80 -5.19 30.02 -12.28
N LEU A 81 -6.16 30.88 -11.99
CA LEU A 81 -6.74 31.03 -10.65
C LEU A 81 -7.53 29.78 -10.25
N VAL A 82 -8.35 29.24 -11.14
CA VAL A 82 -9.10 27.99 -10.90
C VAL A 82 -8.15 26.84 -10.59
N LEU A 83 -7.06 26.68 -11.35
CA LEU A 83 -6.06 25.64 -11.10
C LEU A 83 -5.39 25.83 -9.73
N LEU A 84 -4.91 27.05 -9.44
CA LEU A 84 -4.23 27.36 -8.18
C LEU A 84 -5.13 27.05 -6.98
N VAL A 85 -6.36 27.56 -7.00
CA VAL A 85 -7.34 27.36 -5.91
C VAL A 85 -7.73 25.89 -5.79
N SER A 86 -7.93 25.18 -6.89
CA SER A 86 -8.22 23.74 -6.88
C SER A 86 -7.09 22.95 -6.22
N VAL A 87 -5.83 23.22 -6.57
CA VAL A 87 -4.68 22.55 -5.94
C VAL A 87 -4.62 22.83 -4.44
N VAL A 88 -4.85 24.07 -4.02
CA VAL A 88 -4.87 24.46 -2.61
C VAL A 88 -6.00 23.74 -1.85
N ILE A 89 -7.22 23.74 -2.40
CA ILE A 89 -8.38 23.05 -1.81
C ILE A 89 -8.11 21.55 -1.72
N THR A 90 -7.62 20.92 -2.80
CA THR A 90 -7.27 19.49 -2.81
C THR A 90 -6.24 19.18 -1.73
N PHE A 91 -5.20 20.01 -1.58
CA PHE A 91 -4.20 19.83 -0.53
C PHE A 91 -4.82 19.86 0.88
N PHE A 92 -5.60 20.89 1.20
CA PHE A 92 -6.24 21.02 2.51
C PHE A 92 -7.30 19.94 2.77
N MET A 93 -8.03 19.51 1.74
CA MET A 93 -8.99 18.41 1.84
C MET A 93 -8.29 17.08 2.11
N LEU A 94 -7.23 16.74 1.37
CA LEU A 94 -6.46 15.52 1.59
C LEU A 94 -5.83 15.53 3.00
N TRP A 95 -5.23 16.65 3.39
CA TRP A 95 -4.69 16.81 4.74
C TRP A 95 -5.77 16.66 5.82
N GLY A 96 -6.94 17.29 5.63
CA GLY A 96 -8.05 17.25 6.57
C GLY A 96 -8.64 15.85 6.72
N ILE A 97 -8.87 15.14 5.60
CA ILE A 97 -9.35 13.76 5.60
C ILE A 97 -8.37 12.85 6.33
N VAL A 98 -7.08 12.93 6.02
CA VAL A 98 -6.04 12.12 6.70
C VAL A 98 -6.01 12.42 8.19
N LYS A 99 -6.03 13.70 8.58
CA LYS A 99 -5.99 14.12 9.99
C LYS A 99 -7.23 13.71 10.77
N LEU A 100 -8.43 13.83 10.18
CA LEU A 100 -9.69 13.43 10.81
C LEU A 100 -9.75 11.92 10.99
N LEU A 101 -9.44 11.15 9.94
CA LEU A 101 -9.39 9.70 10.00
C LEU A 101 -8.39 9.23 11.06
N GLN A 102 -7.18 9.84 11.07
CA GLN A 102 -6.17 9.57 12.09
C GLN A 102 -6.69 9.85 13.50
N SER A 103 -7.32 11.00 13.75
CA SER A 103 -7.86 11.34 15.07
C SER A 103 -8.98 10.40 15.52
N LEU A 104 -9.87 9.99 14.62
CA LEU A 104 -10.98 9.09 14.93
C LEU A 104 -10.48 7.68 15.25
N VAL A 105 -9.50 7.22 14.47
CA VAL A 105 -8.94 5.88 14.59
C VAL A 105 -8.06 5.78 15.83
N LEU A 106 -7.18 6.75 16.09
CA LEU A 106 -6.31 6.74 17.28
C LEU A 106 -7.12 6.75 18.58
N LYS A 107 -8.18 7.57 18.67
CA LYS A 107 -9.06 7.63 19.85
C LYS A 107 -9.84 6.34 20.09
N LYS A 108 -10.27 5.65 19.02
CA LYS A 108 -10.92 4.34 19.16
C LYS A 108 -9.93 3.25 19.52
N LEU A 109 -8.71 3.27 19.00
CA LEU A 109 -7.74 2.22 19.29
C LEU A 109 -7.33 2.24 20.77
N GLU A 110 -7.17 3.42 21.37
CA GLU A 110 -6.85 3.56 22.80
C GLU A 110 -7.88 2.88 23.74
N SER A 111 -9.15 2.80 23.32
CA SER A 111 -10.21 2.10 24.08
C SER A 111 -10.43 0.63 23.68
N PHE A 112 -9.86 0.17 22.56
CA PHE A 112 -9.99 -1.21 22.07
C PHE A 112 -8.74 -2.07 22.33
N PHE A 113 -7.67 -1.45 22.82
CA PHE A 113 -6.47 -2.13 23.30
C PHE A 113 -6.68 -2.64 24.73
N ASP A 114 -7.22 -3.86 24.86
CA ASP A 114 -6.74 -4.86 25.84
C ASP A 114 -7.44 -6.24 25.82
N THR A 115 -8.34 -6.57 24.88
CA THR A 115 -8.96 -7.93 24.96
C THR A 115 -9.27 -8.65 23.65
N TYR A 116 -9.37 -7.98 22.49
CA TYR A 116 -9.93 -8.63 21.28
C TYR A 116 -9.11 -8.51 19.98
N ILE A 117 -8.29 -7.46 19.79
CA ILE A 117 -7.70 -7.14 18.47
C ILE A 117 -6.71 -8.22 17.98
N PHE A 118 -5.87 -8.76 18.86
CA PHE A 118 -4.78 -9.68 18.50
C PHE A 118 -4.96 -11.09 19.08
N ARG A 119 -6.21 -11.51 19.30
CA ARG A 119 -6.54 -12.82 19.92
C ARG A 119 -6.17 -14.01 19.03
N ASN A 120 -6.42 -13.87 17.73
CA ASN A 120 -6.16 -14.92 16.75
C ASN A 120 -5.67 -14.33 15.43
N LEU A 121 -5.17 -15.20 14.55
CA LEU A 121 -4.60 -14.79 13.27
C LEU A 121 -5.60 -14.03 12.39
N ALA A 122 -6.82 -14.54 12.26
CA ALA A 122 -7.84 -13.96 11.40
C ALA A 122 -8.20 -12.55 11.86
N MET A 123 -8.38 -12.36 13.18
CA MET A 123 -8.66 -11.04 13.74
C MET A 123 -7.51 -10.08 13.51
N SER A 124 -6.27 -10.51 13.77
CA SER A 124 -5.08 -9.66 13.57
C SER A 124 -5.00 -9.19 12.11
N PHE A 125 -5.18 -10.12 11.16
CA PHE A 125 -5.24 -9.81 9.73
C PHE A 125 -6.37 -8.85 9.36
N THR A 126 -7.61 -9.14 9.80
CA THR A 126 -8.78 -8.33 9.47
C THR A 126 -8.66 -6.92 10.02
N VAL A 127 -8.12 -6.76 11.24
CA VAL A 127 -7.89 -5.42 11.82
C VAL A 127 -6.86 -4.67 10.98
N GLY A 128 -5.72 -5.30 10.65
CA GLY A 128 -4.69 -4.66 9.82
C GLY A 128 -5.25 -4.20 8.47
N LEU A 129 -6.05 -5.06 7.83
CA LEU A 129 -6.74 -4.76 6.57
C LEU A 129 -7.69 -3.57 6.72
N ILE A 130 -8.69 -3.67 7.61
CA ILE A 130 -9.72 -2.64 7.79
C ILE A 130 -9.08 -1.31 8.19
N LEU A 131 -8.18 -1.33 9.16
CA LEU A 131 -7.49 -0.14 9.65
C LEU A 131 -6.77 0.58 8.51
N THR A 132 -6.05 -0.17 7.68
CA THR A 132 -5.27 0.43 6.59
C THR A 132 -6.16 0.92 5.45
N VAL A 133 -7.24 0.21 5.14
CA VAL A 133 -8.24 0.69 4.17
C VAL A 133 -8.90 1.99 4.64
N MET A 134 -9.22 2.08 5.93
CA MET A 134 -9.85 3.27 6.51
C MET A 134 -8.89 4.46 6.58
N VAL A 135 -7.65 4.25 7.03
CA VAL A 135 -6.68 5.33 7.24
C VAL A 135 -5.92 5.68 5.95
N GLN A 136 -5.82 4.75 5.01
CA GLN A 136 -5.05 4.84 3.76
C GLN A 136 -3.58 5.23 3.95
N SER A 137 -3.02 5.00 5.13
CA SER A 137 -1.62 5.30 5.44
C SER A 137 -1.02 4.15 6.23
N SER A 138 -0.14 3.40 5.56
CA SER A 138 0.66 2.35 6.20
C SER A 138 1.61 2.92 7.26
N SER A 139 2.10 4.16 7.08
CA SER A 139 2.96 4.85 8.06
C SER A 139 2.27 5.06 9.41
N ILE A 140 0.99 5.44 9.41
CA ILE A 140 0.21 5.60 10.65
C ILE A 140 0.03 4.23 11.33
N THR A 141 -0.35 3.22 10.54
CA THR A 141 -0.52 1.85 11.03
C THR A 141 0.76 1.27 11.65
N THR A 142 1.91 1.44 10.99
CA THR A 142 3.21 0.98 11.51
C THR A 142 3.67 1.80 12.73
N SER A 143 3.43 3.11 12.75
CA SER A 143 3.78 3.99 13.87
C SER A 143 3.06 3.63 15.18
N LEU A 144 1.90 2.99 15.10
CA LEU A 144 1.17 2.46 16.24
C LEU A 144 1.82 1.17 16.77
N ILE A 145 2.17 0.25 15.88
CA ILE A 145 2.61 -1.09 16.26
C ILE A 145 4.05 -1.11 16.77
N VAL A 146 4.94 -0.36 16.13
CA VAL A 146 6.38 -0.40 16.43
C VAL A 146 6.68 -0.03 17.89
N PRO A 147 6.11 1.04 18.48
CA PRO A 147 6.27 1.34 19.90
C PRO A 147 5.70 0.25 20.82
N LEU A 148 4.53 -0.31 20.48
CA LEU A 148 3.90 -1.38 21.27
C LEU A 148 4.74 -2.67 21.26
N ALA A 149 5.35 -3.00 20.13
CA ALA A 149 6.32 -4.08 20.02
C ALA A 149 7.59 -3.78 20.84
N GLY A 150 8.10 -2.56 20.75
CA GLY A 150 9.23 -2.07 21.55
C GLY A 150 8.97 -2.25 23.05
N ALA A 151 7.81 -1.83 23.53
CA ALA A 151 7.35 -2.00 24.90
C ALA A 151 7.12 -3.47 25.29
N GLY A 152 6.98 -4.38 24.32
CA GLY A 152 6.74 -5.81 24.54
C GLY A 152 5.27 -6.17 24.73
N VAL A 153 4.36 -5.23 24.48
CA VAL A 153 2.90 -5.44 24.55
C VAL A 153 2.43 -6.36 23.43
N LEU A 154 2.98 -6.20 22.23
CA LEU A 154 2.67 -7.02 21.06
C LEU A 154 3.86 -7.91 20.69
N ARG A 155 3.58 -9.19 20.45
CA ARG A 155 4.57 -10.15 19.93
C ARG A 155 4.62 -10.07 18.41
N LEU A 156 5.78 -10.37 17.82
CA LEU A 156 5.95 -10.32 16.36
C LEU A 156 5.01 -11.29 15.62
N GLN A 157 4.67 -12.41 16.24
CA GLN A 157 3.72 -13.38 15.72
C GLN A 157 2.27 -12.85 15.64
N GLN A 158 1.92 -11.85 16.46
CA GLN A 158 0.64 -11.14 16.40
C GLN A 158 0.68 -10.00 15.38
N ILE A 159 1.84 -9.35 15.26
CA ILE A 159 2.09 -8.26 14.32
C ILE A 159 2.08 -8.78 12.88
N PHE A 160 2.66 -9.95 12.62
CA PHE A 160 2.82 -10.45 11.26
C PHE A 160 1.51 -10.61 10.48
N PRO A 161 0.46 -11.31 10.98
CA PRO A 161 -0.81 -11.38 10.24
C PRO A 161 -1.46 -10.02 10.06
N PHE A 162 -1.34 -9.14 11.06
CA PHE A 162 -1.81 -7.77 10.96
C PHE A 162 -1.10 -7.01 9.83
N THR A 163 0.22 -7.13 9.74
CA THR A 163 1.03 -6.52 8.68
C THR A 163 0.62 -7.02 7.30
N ILE A 164 0.37 -8.33 7.14
CA ILE A 164 -0.13 -8.86 5.85
C ILE A 164 -1.49 -8.27 5.49
N GLY A 165 -2.41 -8.17 6.47
CA GLY A 165 -3.70 -7.50 6.26
C GLY A 165 -3.51 -6.04 5.84
N SER A 166 -2.63 -5.32 6.52
CA SER A 166 -2.28 -3.93 6.21
C SER A 166 -1.72 -3.78 4.79
N ASN A 167 -0.81 -4.65 4.38
CA ASN A 167 -0.22 -4.65 3.03
C ASN A 167 -1.29 -4.80 1.95
N ILE A 168 -2.24 -5.74 2.12
CA ILE A 168 -3.39 -5.86 1.20
C ILE A 168 -4.23 -4.58 1.25
N GLY A 169 -4.51 -4.04 2.43
CA GLY A 169 -5.26 -2.81 2.59
C GLY A 169 -4.67 -1.61 1.83
N THR A 170 -3.34 -1.47 1.79
CA THR A 170 -2.65 -0.41 1.04
C THR A 170 -2.91 -0.50 -0.48
N THR A 171 -3.14 -1.70 -1.02
CA THR A 171 -3.39 -1.87 -2.46
C THR A 171 -4.73 -1.28 -2.90
N ILE A 172 -5.69 -1.11 -1.97
CA ILE A 172 -6.97 -0.45 -2.23
C ILE A 172 -6.77 0.99 -2.68
N THR A 173 -5.73 1.69 -2.19
CA THR A 173 -5.42 3.05 -2.64
C THR A 173 -5.13 3.10 -4.15
N GLY A 174 -4.37 2.13 -4.67
CA GLY A 174 -4.10 2.02 -6.10
C GLY A 174 -5.36 1.71 -6.92
N LEU A 175 -6.24 0.84 -6.40
CA LEU A 175 -7.51 0.51 -7.04
C LEU A 175 -8.47 1.69 -7.08
N LEU A 176 -8.54 2.49 -6.00
CA LEU A 176 -9.34 3.71 -5.96
C LEU A 176 -8.77 4.79 -6.88
N ALA A 177 -7.44 4.92 -6.99
CA ALA A 177 -6.81 5.81 -7.95
C ALA A 177 -7.14 5.41 -9.39
N ALA A 178 -7.08 4.12 -9.71
CA ALA A 178 -7.48 3.60 -11.01
C ALA A 178 -8.97 3.87 -11.30
N LEU A 179 -9.85 3.75 -10.29
CA LEU A 179 -11.27 4.10 -10.41
C LEU A 179 -11.50 5.60 -10.67
N ALA A 180 -10.74 6.46 -10.00
CA ALA A 180 -10.85 7.91 -10.17
C ALA A 180 -10.43 8.34 -11.58
N VAL A 181 -9.35 7.75 -12.11
CA VAL A 181 -8.88 7.98 -13.49
C VAL A 181 -9.87 7.41 -14.50
N ALA A 182 -10.42 6.22 -14.24
CA ALA A 182 -11.43 5.61 -15.08
C ALA A 182 -12.66 6.51 -15.30
N GLY A 183 -13.04 7.26 -14.26
CA GLY A 183 -14.15 8.20 -14.31
C GLY A 183 -13.86 9.51 -15.05
N GLN A 184 -12.71 9.74 -15.69
CA GLN A 184 -12.44 11.02 -16.37
C GLN A 184 -12.74 10.96 -17.87
N PRO A 185 -13.54 11.89 -18.42
CA PRO A 185 -13.86 11.92 -19.85
C PRO A 185 -12.65 12.31 -20.69
N GLY A 186 -12.42 11.61 -21.79
CA GLY A 186 -11.34 11.91 -22.75
C GLY A 186 -9.98 11.30 -22.41
N ILE A 187 -9.88 10.47 -21.37
CA ILE A 187 -8.69 9.66 -21.11
C ILE A 187 -8.65 8.47 -22.07
N ASP A 188 -7.48 8.19 -22.65
CA ASP A 188 -7.25 7.01 -23.47
C ASP A 188 -7.55 5.72 -22.65
N PRO A 189 -8.46 4.85 -23.11
CA PRO A 189 -8.75 3.57 -22.44
C PRO A 189 -7.50 2.73 -22.17
N LYS A 190 -6.44 2.85 -22.98
CA LYS A 190 -5.17 2.16 -22.76
C LYS A 190 -4.48 2.61 -21.48
N LEU A 191 -4.53 3.90 -21.15
CA LEU A 191 -3.92 4.45 -19.93
C LEU A 191 -4.68 3.99 -18.69
N VAL A 192 -6.01 3.93 -18.76
CA VAL A 192 -6.80 3.40 -17.65
C VAL A 192 -6.52 1.92 -17.45
N LEU A 193 -6.48 1.13 -18.52
CA LEU A 193 -6.16 -0.28 -18.45
C LEU A 193 -4.76 -0.51 -17.87
N ALA A 194 -3.75 0.26 -18.27
CA ALA A 194 -2.41 0.17 -17.71
C ALA A 194 -2.41 0.49 -16.21
N GLY A 195 -3.06 1.58 -15.78
CA GLY A 195 -3.17 1.95 -14.37
C GLY A 195 -3.91 0.90 -13.53
N SER A 196 -5.04 0.38 -14.02
CA SER A 196 -5.78 -0.70 -13.37
C SER A 196 -4.96 -1.99 -13.30
N THR A 197 -4.23 -2.34 -14.35
CA THR A 197 -3.36 -3.53 -14.38
C THR A 197 -2.26 -3.43 -13.32
N VAL A 198 -1.61 -2.28 -13.17
CA VAL A 198 -0.61 -2.07 -12.11
C VAL A 198 -1.24 -2.19 -10.72
N ALA A 199 -2.43 -1.59 -10.51
CA ALA A 199 -3.14 -1.68 -9.24
C ALA A 199 -3.52 -3.13 -8.88
N PHE A 200 -4.04 -3.90 -9.84
CA PHE A 200 -4.37 -5.31 -9.64
C PHE A 200 -3.13 -6.19 -9.49
N ALA A 201 -2.04 -5.92 -10.20
CA ALA A 201 -0.78 -6.63 -10.01
C ALA A 201 -0.27 -6.45 -8.57
N HIS A 202 -0.36 -5.24 -8.02
CA HIS A 202 0.01 -4.97 -6.62
C HIS A 202 -0.93 -5.68 -5.63
N PHE A 203 -2.25 -5.66 -5.87
CA PHE A 203 -3.21 -6.42 -5.07
C PHE A 203 -2.93 -7.93 -5.10
N LEU A 204 -2.77 -8.51 -6.28
CA LEU A 204 -2.53 -9.93 -6.49
C LEU A 204 -1.21 -10.37 -5.87
N PHE A 205 -0.14 -9.60 -6.02
CA PHE A 205 1.14 -9.88 -5.36
C PHE A 205 0.97 -10.05 -3.84
N ASN A 206 0.29 -9.10 -3.18
CA ASN A 206 0.06 -9.14 -1.74
C ASN A 206 -0.91 -10.25 -1.32
N ALA A 207 -1.97 -10.47 -2.11
CA ALA A 207 -2.94 -11.53 -1.88
C ALA A 207 -2.31 -12.92 -2.00
N SER A 208 -1.49 -13.15 -3.03
CA SER A 208 -0.72 -14.38 -3.21
C SER A 208 0.25 -14.61 -2.06
N GLY A 209 0.96 -13.57 -1.61
CA GLY A 209 1.79 -13.65 -0.41
C GLY A 209 0.97 -14.06 0.83
N ALA A 210 -0.20 -13.46 1.04
CA ALA A 210 -1.08 -13.84 2.14
C ALA A 210 -1.52 -15.33 2.06
N VAL A 211 -1.90 -15.81 0.87
CA VAL A 211 -2.29 -17.19 0.63
C VAL A 211 -1.13 -18.16 0.84
N ILE A 212 0.11 -17.78 0.53
CA ILE A 212 1.30 -18.61 0.74
C ILE A 212 1.65 -18.69 2.23
N PHE A 213 1.72 -17.54 2.92
CA PHE A 213 2.30 -17.44 4.25
C PHE A 213 1.29 -17.66 5.39
N LEU A 214 0.02 -17.25 5.25
CA LEU A 214 -0.92 -17.30 6.36
C LEU A 214 -1.42 -18.72 6.70
N PRO A 215 -1.76 -19.63 5.76
CA PRO A 215 -2.41 -20.89 6.11
C PRO A 215 -1.53 -21.81 6.99
N PHE A 216 -0.24 -21.92 6.66
CA PHE A 216 0.66 -22.86 7.31
C PHE A 216 1.58 -22.16 8.31
N ARG A 217 1.50 -22.58 9.58
CA ARG A 217 2.30 -21.99 10.67
C ARG A 217 3.81 -21.98 10.37
N ARG A 218 4.35 -23.06 9.81
CA ARG A 218 5.78 -23.17 9.49
C ARG A 218 6.23 -22.14 8.45
N ILE A 219 5.41 -21.90 7.43
CA ILE A 219 5.71 -20.92 6.37
C ILE A 219 5.57 -19.50 6.93
N ARG A 220 4.51 -19.25 7.69
CA ARG A 220 4.25 -17.99 8.39
C ARG A 220 5.40 -17.53 9.27
N GLU A 221 6.06 -18.47 9.92
CA GLU A 221 7.17 -18.17 10.82
C GLU A 221 8.45 -17.78 10.06
N ILE A 222 8.58 -18.04 8.76
CA ILE A 222 9.80 -17.72 7.99
C ILE A 222 10.08 -16.20 7.98
N PRO A 223 9.16 -15.31 7.55
CA PRO A 223 9.46 -13.88 7.52
C PRO A 223 9.66 -13.27 8.92
N VAL A 224 8.99 -13.85 9.92
CA VAL A 224 9.10 -13.47 11.33
C VAL A 224 10.52 -13.74 11.84
N HIS A 225 11.06 -14.94 11.61
CA HIS A 225 12.44 -15.27 12.01
C HIS A 225 13.47 -14.45 11.25
N VAL A 226 13.25 -14.18 9.96
CA VAL A 226 14.15 -13.32 9.17
C VAL A 226 14.17 -11.89 9.72
N ALA A 227 13.02 -11.36 10.16
CA ALA A 227 12.95 -10.03 10.77
C ALA A 227 13.64 -9.99 12.14
N GLU A 228 13.49 -11.02 12.96
CA GLU A 228 14.20 -11.15 14.24
C GLU A 228 15.72 -11.23 14.02
N TRP A 229 16.16 -12.07 13.07
CA TRP A 229 17.57 -12.19 12.69
C TRP A 229 18.13 -10.86 12.19
N LEU A 230 17.41 -10.15 11.31
CA LEU A 230 17.83 -8.85 10.81
C LEU A 230 17.97 -7.84 11.95
N ALA A 231 17.03 -7.83 12.90
CA ALA A 231 17.11 -6.97 14.08
C ALA A 231 18.33 -7.27 14.97
N GLU A 232 18.70 -8.54 15.12
CA GLU A 232 19.91 -8.94 15.86
C GLU A 232 21.20 -8.53 15.16
N VAL A 233 21.24 -8.65 13.84
CA VAL A 233 22.39 -8.21 13.04
C VAL A 233 22.55 -6.68 13.12
N CYS A 234 21.45 -5.93 13.01
CA CYS A 234 21.44 -4.47 13.14
C CYS A 234 21.88 -3.98 14.53
N LEU A 235 21.62 -4.77 15.58
CA LEU A 235 22.11 -4.47 16.93
C LEU A 235 23.62 -4.62 17.06
N LYS A 236 24.24 -5.50 16.27
CA LYS A 236 25.70 -5.73 16.29
C LYS A 236 26.43 -4.65 15.50
N ASN A 237 25.88 -4.18 14.38
CA ASN A 237 26.50 -3.15 13.54
C ASN A 237 25.44 -2.23 12.92
N ARG A 238 25.54 -0.92 13.23
CA ARG A 238 24.61 0.12 12.78
C ARG A 238 24.70 0.44 11.29
N ILE A 239 25.79 0.07 10.63
CA ILE A 239 25.98 0.30 9.17
C ILE A 239 25.16 -0.70 8.35
N ILE A 240 24.93 -1.91 8.86
CA ILE A 240 24.23 -2.98 8.13
C ILE A 240 22.83 -2.56 7.66
N PRO A 241 21.96 -1.97 8.51
CA PRO A 241 20.65 -1.52 8.03
C PRO A 241 20.72 -0.44 6.94
N ILE A 242 21.71 0.45 6.97
CA ILE A 242 21.91 1.47 5.93
C ILE A 242 22.27 0.78 4.60
N VAL A 243 23.24 -0.13 4.64
CA VAL A 243 23.68 -0.90 3.46
C VAL A 243 22.53 -1.75 2.91
N PHE A 244 21.79 -2.42 3.79
CA PHE A 244 20.59 -3.18 3.42
C PHE A 244 19.57 -2.30 2.70
N ILE A 245 19.25 -1.12 3.24
CA ILE A 245 18.30 -0.20 2.62
C ILE A 245 18.77 0.23 1.23
N VAL A 246 20.03 0.67 1.11
CA VAL A 246 20.61 1.12 -0.17
C VAL A 246 20.61 -0.01 -1.20
N LEU A 247 21.02 -1.21 -0.81
CA LEU A 247 21.08 -2.35 -1.73
C LEU A 247 19.68 -2.78 -2.17
N VAL A 248 18.78 -3.01 -1.22
CA VAL A 248 17.50 -3.67 -1.47
C VAL A 248 16.46 -2.74 -2.06
N PHE A 249 16.40 -1.48 -1.63
CA PHE A 249 15.37 -0.53 -2.08
C PHE A 249 15.83 0.38 -3.21
N TYR A 250 17.13 0.45 -3.50
CA TYR A 250 17.66 1.29 -4.58
C TYR A 250 18.45 0.50 -5.61
N LEU A 251 19.57 -0.11 -5.24
CA LEU A 251 20.49 -0.70 -6.21
C LEU A 251 19.88 -1.91 -6.95
N ILE A 252 19.28 -2.86 -6.23
CA ILE A 252 18.64 -4.04 -6.82
C ILE A 252 17.51 -3.62 -7.78
N PRO A 253 16.49 -2.85 -7.34
CA PRO A 253 15.43 -2.39 -8.25
C PRO A 253 15.98 -1.64 -9.46
N LEU A 254 16.99 -0.78 -9.28
CA LEU A 254 17.61 -0.05 -10.38
C LEU A 254 18.21 -1.00 -11.41
N VAL A 255 18.97 -2.01 -10.99
CA VAL A 255 19.58 -3.00 -11.90
C VAL A 255 18.51 -3.77 -12.68
N PHE A 256 17.45 -4.23 -12.02
CA PHE A 256 16.38 -4.99 -12.66
C PHE A 256 15.52 -4.16 -13.61
N THR A 257 15.37 -2.86 -13.33
CA THR A 257 14.53 -1.96 -14.12
C THR A 257 15.32 -1.07 -15.09
N TRP A 258 16.65 -1.15 -15.08
CA TRP A 258 17.52 -0.27 -15.85
C TRP A 258 17.21 -0.29 -17.34
N SER A 259 16.97 -1.48 -17.90
CA SER A 259 16.64 -1.62 -19.32
C SER A 259 15.35 -0.88 -19.70
N SER A 260 14.32 -0.93 -18.84
CA SER A 260 13.08 -0.19 -19.03
C SER A 260 13.28 1.32 -18.85
N ILE A 261 14.08 1.73 -17.86
CA ILE A 261 14.39 3.15 -17.59
C ILE A 261 15.21 3.75 -18.74
N ALA A 262 16.24 3.04 -19.22
CA ALA A 262 17.12 3.51 -20.30
C ALA A 262 16.36 3.78 -21.60
N LYS A 263 15.32 2.98 -21.90
CA LYS A 263 14.43 3.20 -23.05
C LYS A 263 13.62 4.49 -22.97
N VAL A 264 13.21 4.91 -21.77
CA VAL A 264 12.47 6.17 -21.56
C VAL A 264 13.38 7.39 -21.77
N PHE A 265 14.66 7.27 -21.44
CA PHE A 265 15.65 8.34 -21.60
C PHE A 265 16.34 8.37 -22.98
N GLY A 266 15.90 7.56 -23.94
CA GLY A 266 16.38 7.62 -25.32
C GLY A 266 17.79 7.06 -25.53
N ASN A 267 18.26 6.14 -24.68
CA ASN A 267 19.51 5.40 -24.90
C ASN A 267 19.28 4.11 -25.72
N GLU A 268 18.49 4.20 -26.78
CA GLU A 268 18.53 3.33 -27.98
C GLU A 268 18.39 4.22 -29.23
#